data_AF-A0A1G2XH23-F1
#
_entry.id   AF-A0A1G2XH23-F1
#
_cell.length_a   1.000
_cell.length_b   1.000
_cell.length_c   1.000
_cell.angle_alpha   90.00
_cell.angle_beta   90.00
_cell.angle_gamma   90.00
#
_symmetry.space_group_name_H-M   'P 1'
#
loop_
_entity.id
_entity.type
_entity.pdbx_description
1 polymer ?
#
loop_
_entity_poly.entity_id
_entity_poly.type
_entity_poly.pdbx_seq_one_letter_code
_entity_poly.pdbx_strand_id
1 'polypeptide(L)'
;MAIENLPLYKTFSPEQIKTYKPFSGKPDEFSTKIRVYQTPFIYDNVEAGDFYEIDAMKGIEFKADTGFLTITEDRPIAAVTVVGSGCVPRGYNIVEWWEQGESIDNVDNRTVKRLRVDNLNGVHPSIWIHLLTKIAFARSVNYDVVSPGDIRDDYDMLKKLSLGFYDNAPLAFYENSVHFAVGHSPVVTDRKKFEALGHSFHSVPGNSPPVSYPKKITIRCGCKETEDPGTKLERYPGDYAIRLVQVHVIV
;
A
#
# COMPACT_ATOMS: atom_id res chain seq x y z
N MET A 1 -7.14 -19.32 26.33
CA MET A 1 -6.00 -19.66 27.19
C MET A 1 -5.26 -18.37 27.48
N ALA A 2 -5.36 -17.85 28.70
CA ALA A 2 -4.52 -16.75 29.13
C ALA A 2 -3.09 -17.30 29.24
N ILE A 3 -2.14 -16.61 28.62
CA ILE A 3 -0.71 -16.94 28.75
C ILE A 3 -0.27 -16.39 30.11
N GLU A 4 -0.78 -17.00 31.18
CA GLU A 4 -0.34 -16.74 32.54
C GLU A 4 0.95 -17.52 32.75
N ASN A 5 2.03 -16.82 33.11
CA ASN A 5 3.38 -17.33 33.39
C ASN A 5 4.42 -17.29 32.26
N LEU A 6 4.41 -16.27 31.39
CA LEU A 6 5.65 -15.91 30.70
C LEU A 6 6.59 -15.18 31.68
N PRO A 7 7.86 -15.60 31.79
CA PRO A 7 8.83 -14.91 32.63
C PRO A 7 9.03 -13.47 32.14
N LEU A 8 8.75 -12.51 33.01
CA LEU A 8 9.02 -11.10 32.75
C LEU A 8 10.47 -10.80 33.16
N TYR A 9 11.37 -10.73 32.18
CA TYR A 9 12.75 -10.31 32.41
C TYR A 9 12.84 -8.78 32.49
N LYS A 10 13.39 -8.24 33.59
CA LYS A 10 13.68 -6.80 33.71
C LYS A 10 14.86 -6.37 32.84
N THR A 11 15.79 -7.28 32.60
CA THR A 11 17.00 -7.10 31.79
C THR A 11 17.52 -8.48 31.36
N PHE A 12 18.50 -8.52 30.46
CA PHE A 12 19.18 -9.76 30.08
C PHE A 12 19.91 -10.38 31.29
N SER A 13 19.72 -11.69 31.50
CA SER A 13 20.49 -12.43 32.50
C SER A 13 21.97 -12.52 32.11
N PRO A 14 22.90 -12.74 33.05
CA PRO A 14 24.32 -12.96 32.73
C PRO A 14 24.55 -14.10 31.72
N GLU A 15 23.76 -15.16 31.79
CA GLU A 15 23.80 -16.29 30.87
C GLU A 15 23.30 -15.90 29.48
N GLN A 16 22.22 -15.10 29.40
CA GLN A 16 21.74 -14.53 28.15
C GLN A 16 22.79 -13.59 27.55
N ILE A 17 23.40 -12.72 28.34
CA ILE A 17 24.49 -11.86 27.88
C ILE A 17 25.66 -12.73 27.40
N LYS A 18 26.12 -13.73 28.14
CA LYS A 18 27.21 -14.61 27.69
C LYS A 18 26.88 -15.31 26.37
N THR A 19 25.62 -15.73 26.18
CA THR A 19 25.13 -16.41 24.98
C THR A 19 24.98 -15.46 23.80
N TYR A 20 24.47 -14.24 24.03
CA TYR A 20 24.06 -13.33 22.97
C TYR A 20 25.02 -12.15 22.73
N LYS A 21 25.95 -11.87 23.64
CA LYS A 21 27.00 -10.86 23.49
C LYS A 21 27.90 -11.06 22.28
N PRO A 22 28.19 -12.30 21.83
CA PRO A 22 28.86 -12.50 20.53
C PRO A 22 28.05 -11.98 19.33
N PHE A 23 26.72 -11.88 19.46
CA PHE A 23 25.82 -11.29 18.45
C PHE A 23 25.51 -9.81 18.75
N SER A 24 25.97 -9.25 19.87
CA SER A 24 25.81 -7.83 20.18
C SER A 24 26.90 -7.02 19.49
N GLY A 25 26.63 -6.56 18.28
CA GLY A 25 27.44 -5.56 17.59
C GLY A 25 27.08 -4.14 18.00
N LYS A 26 27.82 -3.15 17.46
CA LYS A 26 27.25 -1.80 17.34
C LYS A 26 26.02 -1.87 16.44
N PRO A 27 25.05 -0.96 16.58
CA PRO A 27 23.96 -0.84 15.62
C PRO A 27 24.51 -0.75 14.20
N ASP A 28 23.87 -1.43 13.26
CA ASP A 28 24.14 -1.23 11.85
C ASP A 28 23.60 0.15 11.44
N GLU A 29 24.50 1.02 10.95
CA GLU A 29 24.15 2.31 10.39
C GLU A 29 24.27 2.22 8.87
N PHE A 30 23.22 2.64 8.16
CA PHE A 30 23.22 2.70 6.70
C PHE A 30 22.65 4.02 6.21
N SER A 31 23.18 4.48 5.07
CA SER A 31 22.63 5.62 4.33
C SER A 31 21.61 5.13 3.31
N THR A 32 20.62 5.97 2.99
CA THR A 32 19.65 5.65 1.94
C THR A 32 19.59 6.72 0.86
N LYS A 33 19.27 6.30 -0.36
CA LYS A 33 18.87 7.17 -1.47
C LYS A 33 17.41 6.89 -1.79
N ILE A 34 16.62 7.95 -1.96
CA ILE A 34 15.22 7.82 -2.41
C ILE A 34 15.18 7.86 -3.93
N ARG A 35 14.57 6.84 -4.53
CA ARG A 35 14.21 6.78 -5.96
C ARG A 35 12.72 6.94 -6.11
N VAL A 36 12.28 7.76 -7.04
CA VAL A 36 10.86 8.09 -7.24
C VAL A 36 10.43 7.58 -8.61
N TYR A 37 9.43 6.72 -8.61
CA TYR A 37 8.78 6.16 -9.78
C TYR A 37 7.38 6.76 -9.89
N GLN A 38 7.01 7.25 -11.06
CA GLN A 38 5.72 7.90 -11.29
C GLN A 38 5.00 7.28 -12.48
N THR A 39 3.67 7.37 -12.49
CA THR A 39 2.85 7.02 -13.66
C THR A 39 3.40 7.69 -14.93
N PRO A 40 3.50 7.00 -16.08
CA PRO A 40 2.97 5.66 -16.38
C PRO A 40 3.91 4.49 -16.05
N PHE A 41 4.90 4.67 -15.18
CA PHE A 41 5.82 3.62 -14.71
C PHE A 41 6.64 2.93 -15.81
N ILE A 42 6.99 3.68 -16.86
CA ILE A 42 7.84 3.19 -17.96
C ILE A 42 9.31 3.40 -17.60
N TYR A 43 9.87 2.45 -16.86
CA TYR A 43 11.28 2.40 -16.49
C TYR A 43 11.85 1.01 -16.78
N ASP A 44 13.12 0.91 -17.16
CA ASP A 44 13.76 -0.36 -17.55
C ASP A 44 13.69 -1.46 -16.47
N ASN A 45 13.55 -1.05 -15.21
CA ASN A 45 13.55 -1.93 -14.05
C ASN A 45 12.16 -2.11 -13.41
N VAL A 46 11.10 -1.72 -14.11
CA VAL A 46 9.72 -1.75 -13.64
C VAL A 46 8.85 -2.58 -14.58
N GLU A 47 8.02 -3.44 -14.00
CA GLU A 47 7.04 -4.25 -14.70
C GLU A 47 5.65 -3.97 -14.10
N ALA A 48 4.68 -3.64 -14.96
CA ALA A 48 3.29 -3.44 -14.55
C ALA A 48 2.39 -4.37 -15.37
N GLY A 49 1.42 -5.01 -14.72
CA GLY A 49 0.51 -5.93 -15.38
C GLY A 49 -0.86 -6.01 -14.72
N ASP A 50 -1.82 -6.49 -15.52
CA ASP A 50 -3.22 -6.69 -15.14
C ASP A 50 -3.87 -5.43 -14.54
N PHE A 51 -3.95 -4.40 -15.37
CA PHE A 51 -4.53 -3.08 -15.10
C PHE A 51 -5.66 -2.77 -16.09
N TYR A 52 -6.59 -1.92 -15.68
CA TYR A 52 -7.73 -1.48 -16.49
C TYR A 52 -7.44 -0.22 -17.31
N GLU A 53 -6.72 0.73 -16.72
CA GLU A 53 -6.43 2.04 -17.32
C GLU A 53 -5.03 2.52 -16.95
N ILE A 54 -4.37 3.23 -17.88
CA ILE A 54 -3.18 4.04 -17.60
C ILE A 54 -3.50 5.48 -17.97
N ASP A 55 -3.38 6.38 -17.00
CA ASP A 55 -3.54 7.81 -17.18
C ASP A 55 -2.38 8.54 -16.46
N ALA A 56 -1.72 9.46 -17.17
CA ALA A 56 -0.56 10.18 -16.64
C ALA A 56 -0.89 11.11 -15.46
N MET A 57 -2.17 11.45 -15.29
CA MET A 57 -2.67 12.32 -14.22
C MET A 57 -3.36 11.51 -13.11
N LYS A 58 -4.02 10.39 -13.43
CA LYS A 58 -4.73 9.55 -12.44
C LYS A 58 -3.85 8.47 -11.83
N GLY A 59 -2.92 7.91 -12.60
CA GLY A 59 -2.15 6.72 -12.22
C GLY A 59 -2.49 5.51 -13.10
N ILE A 60 -2.00 4.35 -12.70
CA ILE A 60 -2.38 3.06 -13.28
C ILE A 60 -3.42 2.41 -12.37
N GLU A 61 -4.61 2.13 -12.92
CA GLU A 61 -5.71 1.47 -12.22
C GLU A 61 -5.55 -0.05 -12.30
N PHE A 62 -5.11 -0.66 -11.21
CA PHE A 62 -4.85 -2.10 -11.16
C PHE A 62 -6.12 -2.90 -10.89
N LYS A 63 -6.23 -4.07 -11.52
CA LYS A 63 -7.24 -5.04 -11.16
C LYS A 63 -6.98 -5.54 -9.75
N ALA A 64 -7.97 -5.47 -8.87
CA ALA A 64 -7.81 -5.96 -7.51
C ALA A 64 -7.41 -7.44 -7.50
N ASP A 65 -6.64 -7.83 -6.48
CA ASP A 65 -6.08 -9.17 -6.26
C ASP A 65 -5.00 -9.62 -7.26
N THR A 66 -5.17 -9.37 -8.56
CA THR A 66 -4.28 -9.90 -9.61
C THR A 66 -3.33 -8.86 -10.21
N GLY A 67 -3.74 -7.59 -10.26
CA GLY A 67 -2.93 -6.46 -10.71
C GLY A 67 -1.67 -6.25 -9.88
N PHE A 68 -0.59 -5.84 -10.56
CA PHE A 68 0.72 -5.72 -9.93
C PHE A 68 1.62 -4.65 -10.55
N LEU A 69 2.48 -4.08 -9.71
CA LEU A 69 3.62 -3.25 -10.08
C LEU A 69 4.88 -3.79 -9.41
N THR A 70 5.82 -4.31 -10.18
CA THR A 70 7.09 -4.86 -9.71
C THR A 70 8.23 -3.90 -10.01
N ILE A 71 9.08 -3.65 -9.01
CA ILE A 71 10.27 -2.81 -9.13
C ILE A 71 11.48 -3.64 -8.70
N THR A 72 12.51 -3.70 -9.55
CA THR A 72 13.76 -4.40 -9.26
C THR A 72 14.92 -3.41 -9.21
N GLU A 73 15.51 -3.21 -8.04
CA GLU A 73 16.60 -2.27 -7.83
C GLU A 73 17.97 -2.95 -7.97
N ASP A 74 18.99 -2.18 -8.35
CA ASP A 74 20.39 -2.63 -8.36
C ASP A 74 20.95 -2.75 -6.93
N ARG A 75 20.33 -2.06 -5.98
CA ARG A 75 20.72 -1.98 -4.57
C ARG A 75 19.63 -2.51 -3.63
N PRO A 76 19.99 -2.97 -2.42
CA PRO A 76 19.01 -3.45 -1.46
C PRO A 76 17.99 -2.36 -1.06
N ILE A 77 16.74 -2.75 -0.88
CA ILE A 77 15.61 -1.88 -0.55
C ILE A 77 15.33 -1.98 0.94
N ALA A 78 15.36 -0.85 1.64
CA ALA A 78 15.03 -0.75 3.06
C ALA A 78 13.54 -0.45 3.28
N ALA A 79 12.94 0.37 2.40
CA ALA A 79 11.57 0.81 2.54
C ALA A 79 10.95 1.28 1.22
N VAL A 80 9.62 1.33 1.18
CA VAL A 80 8.80 1.73 0.05
C VAL A 80 7.64 2.59 0.54
N THR A 81 7.37 3.71 -0.12
CA THR A 81 6.15 4.48 0.06
C THR A 81 5.30 4.36 -1.20
N VAL A 82 4.06 3.89 -1.06
CA VAL A 82 3.09 3.79 -2.14
C VAL A 82 2.10 4.94 -2.02
N VAL A 83 1.93 5.69 -3.10
CA VAL A 83 0.97 6.79 -3.20
C VAL A 83 -0.08 6.48 -4.26
N GLY A 84 -1.33 6.48 -3.83
CA GLY A 84 -2.46 6.18 -4.69
C GLY A 84 -3.79 6.27 -3.96
N SER A 85 -4.86 5.91 -4.66
CA SER A 85 -6.22 6.11 -4.19
C SER A 85 -7.17 5.24 -4.98
N GLY A 86 -8.28 4.86 -4.35
CA GLY A 86 -9.38 4.22 -5.05
C GLY A 86 -10.55 5.16 -5.30
N CYS A 87 -11.37 4.81 -6.28
CA CYS A 87 -12.66 5.48 -6.54
C CYS A 87 -13.69 5.23 -5.44
N VAL A 88 -13.49 4.18 -4.64
CA VAL A 88 -14.37 3.78 -3.53
C VAL A 88 -13.60 3.66 -2.21
N PRO A 89 -14.25 3.83 -1.05
CA PRO A 89 -13.61 3.73 0.25
C PRO A 89 -13.02 2.34 0.55
N ARG A 90 -12.22 2.26 1.62
CA ARG A 90 -11.62 1.02 2.14
C ARG A 90 -10.68 0.34 1.13
N GLY A 91 -9.83 1.16 0.51
CA GLY A 91 -8.68 0.73 -0.25
C GLY A 91 -7.67 -0.05 0.59
N TYR A 92 -6.78 -0.76 -0.09
CA TYR A 92 -5.65 -1.44 0.51
C TYR A 92 -4.42 -1.37 -0.41
N ASN A 93 -3.23 -1.42 0.19
CA ASN A 93 -1.98 -1.67 -0.50
C ASN A 93 -1.28 -2.88 0.13
N ILE A 94 -0.65 -3.68 -0.72
CA ILE A 94 0.19 -4.80 -0.34
C ILE A 94 1.56 -4.59 -0.95
N VAL A 95 2.62 -4.76 -0.16
CA VAL A 95 4.01 -4.86 -0.64
C VAL A 95 4.53 -6.25 -0.35
N GLU A 96 4.99 -6.90 -1.40
CA GLU A 96 5.66 -8.20 -1.38
C GLU A 96 7.16 -7.98 -1.62
N TRP A 97 8.00 -8.58 -0.79
CA TRP A 97 9.46 -8.47 -0.81
C TRP A 97 10.06 -9.78 -1.34
N TRP A 98 10.91 -9.70 -2.36
CA TRP A 98 11.44 -10.86 -3.08
C TRP A 98 12.97 -10.89 -3.06
N GLU A 99 13.52 -12.06 -2.77
CA GLU A 99 14.93 -12.34 -3.04
C GLU A 99 15.15 -12.70 -4.51
N GLN A 100 16.41 -12.69 -4.95
CA GLN A 100 16.76 -13.04 -6.32
C GLN A 100 16.32 -14.48 -6.65
N GLY A 101 15.55 -14.64 -7.73
CA GLY A 101 15.03 -15.95 -8.16
C GLY A 101 13.77 -16.41 -7.43
N GLU A 102 13.27 -15.63 -6.46
CA GLU A 102 11.97 -15.91 -5.82
C GLU A 102 10.79 -15.42 -6.65
N SER A 103 9.70 -16.15 -6.51
CA SER A 103 8.40 -15.99 -7.16
C SER A 103 7.32 -16.57 -6.26
N ILE A 104 6.05 -16.28 -6.56
CA ILE A 104 4.94 -16.85 -5.81
C ILE A 104 4.93 -18.39 -5.83
N ASP A 105 5.47 -18.99 -6.88
CA ASP A 105 5.47 -20.45 -7.08
C ASP A 105 6.55 -21.18 -6.27
N ASN A 106 7.56 -20.46 -5.77
CA ASN A 106 8.72 -21.05 -5.09
C ASN A 106 9.10 -20.33 -3.78
N VAL A 107 8.25 -19.44 -3.27
CA VAL A 107 8.56 -18.64 -2.07
C VAL A 107 8.62 -19.50 -0.81
N ASP A 108 9.70 -19.35 -0.05
CA ASP A 108 9.78 -19.83 1.32
C ASP A 108 8.93 -18.90 2.21
N ASN A 109 7.78 -19.40 2.67
CA ASN A 109 6.63 -18.74 3.32
C ASN A 109 6.93 -17.99 4.65
N ARG A 110 7.88 -17.06 4.61
CA ARG A 110 8.36 -16.28 5.77
C ARG A 110 7.51 -15.03 6.04
N THR A 111 7.26 -14.76 7.32
CA THR A 111 6.35 -13.71 7.84
C THR A 111 6.65 -12.28 7.36
N VAL A 112 7.90 -11.96 7.00
CA VAL A 112 8.35 -10.60 6.66
C VAL A 112 8.09 -10.24 5.18
N LYS A 113 7.81 -11.23 4.32
CA LYS A 113 7.83 -11.01 2.86
C LYS A 113 6.58 -10.36 2.29
N ARG A 114 5.52 -10.17 3.08
CA ARG A 114 4.29 -9.52 2.62
C ARG A 114 3.75 -8.62 3.71
N LEU A 115 3.50 -7.36 3.37
CA LEU A 115 2.91 -6.36 4.26
C LEU A 115 1.67 -5.77 3.62
N ARG A 116 0.61 -5.64 4.40
CA ARG A 116 -0.69 -5.14 3.96
C ARG A 116 -1.13 -4.00 4.85
N VAL A 117 -1.63 -2.93 4.24
CA VAL A 117 -2.35 -1.85 4.92
C VAL A 117 -3.72 -1.71 4.29
N ASP A 118 -4.76 -1.76 5.13
CA ASP A 118 -6.17 -1.67 4.75
C ASP A 118 -6.79 -0.33 5.20
N ASN A 119 -8.05 -0.11 4.84
CA ASN A 119 -8.88 1.04 5.23
C ASN A 119 -8.32 2.39 4.73
N LEU A 120 -7.74 2.37 3.53
CA LEU A 120 -7.25 3.55 2.83
C LEU A 120 -8.43 4.32 2.21
N ASN A 121 -8.56 5.61 2.53
CA ASN A 121 -9.72 6.45 2.15
C ASN A 121 -9.31 7.79 1.50
N GLY A 122 -8.20 7.80 0.77
CA GLY A 122 -7.79 8.90 -0.11
C GLY A 122 -8.73 9.06 -1.31
N VAL A 123 -8.72 10.26 -1.90
CA VAL A 123 -9.63 10.66 -2.98
C VAL A 123 -8.98 10.46 -4.35
N HIS A 124 -9.69 9.82 -5.27
CA HIS A 124 -9.18 9.53 -6.62
C HIS A 124 -8.90 10.81 -7.44
N PRO A 125 -7.70 10.98 -8.04
CA PRO A 125 -7.36 12.18 -8.81
C PRO A 125 -8.26 12.47 -10.02
N SER A 126 -8.92 11.45 -10.58
CA SER A 126 -9.88 11.64 -11.68
C SER A 126 -11.00 12.60 -11.30
N ILE A 127 -11.48 12.55 -10.04
CA ILE A 127 -12.49 13.47 -9.52
C ILE A 127 -12.00 14.91 -9.72
N TRP A 128 -10.74 15.20 -9.39
CA TRP A 128 -10.16 16.52 -9.58
C TRP A 128 -10.03 16.93 -11.04
N ILE A 129 -9.56 16.02 -11.90
CA ILE A 129 -9.43 16.31 -13.33
C ILE A 129 -10.80 16.65 -13.90
N HIS A 130 -11.83 15.87 -13.60
CA HIS A 130 -13.18 16.14 -14.10
C HIS A 130 -13.74 17.47 -13.58
N LEU A 131 -13.53 17.79 -12.29
CA LEU A 131 -13.96 19.06 -11.71
C LEU A 131 -13.20 20.27 -12.28
N LEU A 132 -11.88 20.18 -12.45
CA LEU A 132 -11.04 21.30 -12.90
C LEU A 132 -11.06 21.51 -14.42
N THR A 133 -11.18 20.43 -15.20
CA THR A 133 -11.14 20.50 -16.68
C THR A 133 -12.52 20.66 -17.31
N LYS A 134 -13.61 20.56 -16.52
CA LYS A 134 -15.00 20.57 -17.01
C LYS A 134 -15.27 19.50 -18.09
N ILE A 135 -14.52 18.40 -18.10
CA ILE A 135 -14.63 17.33 -19.10
C ILE A 135 -15.69 16.28 -18.70
N ALA A 136 -16.82 16.34 -19.41
CA ALA A 136 -17.71 15.30 -19.95
C ALA A 136 -18.07 13.99 -19.22
N PHE A 137 -17.73 13.75 -17.95
CA PHE A 137 -18.74 13.15 -17.04
C PHE A 137 -19.78 14.22 -16.63
N ALA A 138 -19.35 15.49 -16.74
CA ALA A 138 -20.06 16.70 -16.39
C ALA A 138 -20.81 17.38 -17.56
N ARG A 139 -20.96 16.74 -18.72
CA ARG A 139 -21.92 17.25 -19.74
C ARG A 139 -23.37 17.21 -19.24
N SER A 140 -23.60 16.46 -18.15
CA SER A 140 -24.88 16.36 -17.44
C SER A 140 -24.82 16.93 -16.01
N VAL A 141 -23.67 17.47 -15.57
CA VAL A 141 -23.60 18.19 -14.29
C VAL A 141 -24.08 19.61 -14.59
N ASN A 142 -25.39 19.73 -14.73
CA ASN A 142 -26.06 21.01 -14.63
C ASN A 142 -26.12 21.32 -13.14
N TYR A 143 -25.57 22.47 -12.70
CA TYR A 143 -25.80 22.95 -11.34
C TYR A 143 -27.30 23.21 -11.07
N ASP A 144 -28.11 23.20 -12.12
CA ASP A 144 -29.57 23.30 -12.04
C ASP A 144 -30.26 22.01 -11.56
N VAL A 145 -29.54 20.87 -11.49
CA VAL A 145 -30.10 19.56 -11.06
C VAL A 145 -29.57 19.08 -9.69
N VAL A 146 -28.69 19.84 -9.04
CA VAL A 146 -28.21 19.53 -7.69
C VAL A 146 -29.15 20.13 -6.65
N SER A 147 -29.41 19.36 -5.58
CA SER A 147 -30.29 19.79 -4.49
C SER A 147 -29.79 21.09 -3.87
N PRO A 148 -30.67 21.99 -3.39
CA PRO A 148 -30.24 23.21 -2.70
C PRO A 148 -29.29 22.90 -1.53
N GLY A 149 -27.98 23.10 -1.73
CA GLY A 149 -26.92 22.74 -0.76
C GLY A 149 -25.67 22.09 -1.36
N ASP A 150 -25.80 21.47 -2.54
CA ASP A 150 -24.86 20.47 -3.10
C ASP A 150 -23.71 21.00 -3.98
N ILE A 151 -23.39 22.31 -3.95
CA ILE A 151 -22.34 23.04 -4.73
C ILE A 151 -23.01 24.02 -5.68
N ARG A 152 -22.82 25.32 -5.40
CA ARG A 152 -23.48 26.43 -6.10
C ARG A 152 -22.69 26.96 -7.30
N ASP A 153 -21.37 26.91 -7.22
CA ASP A 153 -20.44 27.42 -8.22
C ASP A 153 -19.02 26.85 -8.01
N ASP A 154 -18.10 27.17 -8.92
CA ASP A 154 -16.69 26.75 -8.88
C ASP A 154 -15.99 27.18 -7.56
N TYR A 155 -16.38 28.30 -6.94
CA TYR A 155 -15.79 28.80 -5.70
C TYR A 155 -16.32 28.06 -4.46
N ASP A 156 -17.63 27.80 -4.38
CA ASP A 156 -18.27 26.97 -3.34
C ASP A 156 -17.72 25.54 -3.38
N MET A 157 -17.47 25.03 -4.59
CA MET A 157 -16.76 23.77 -4.81
C MET A 157 -15.36 23.83 -4.20
N LEU A 158 -14.48 24.69 -4.69
CA LEU A 158 -13.10 24.82 -4.19
C LEU A 158 -13.04 25.05 -2.67
N LYS A 159 -13.99 25.82 -2.11
CA LYS A 159 -14.13 26.02 -0.67
C LYS A 159 -14.48 24.72 0.05
N LYS A 160 -15.49 23.96 -0.39
CA LYS A 160 -15.85 22.66 0.20
C LYS A 160 -14.71 21.64 0.10
N LEU A 161 -13.97 21.66 -1.01
CA LEU A 161 -12.75 20.86 -1.18
C LEU A 161 -11.64 21.26 -0.20
N SER A 162 -11.45 22.56 0.03
CA SER A 162 -10.46 23.06 1.00
C SER A 162 -10.84 22.76 2.45
N LEU A 163 -12.13 22.62 2.74
CA LEU A 163 -12.66 22.22 4.05
C LEU A 163 -12.62 20.70 4.26
N GLY A 164 -12.32 19.94 3.21
CA GLY A 164 -12.08 18.51 3.26
C GLY A 164 -13.32 17.64 3.39
N PHE A 165 -14.52 18.19 3.22
CA PHE A 165 -15.78 17.43 3.31
C PHE A 165 -16.84 17.91 2.31
N TYR A 166 -17.59 16.96 1.76
CA TYR A 166 -18.82 17.14 1.01
C TYR A 166 -19.84 16.09 1.43
N ASP A 167 -21.00 16.51 1.92
CA ASP A 167 -22.03 15.63 2.49
C ASP A 167 -21.47 14.55 3.44
N ASN A 168 -20.61 14.96 4.37
CA ASN A 168 -19.88 14.09 5.32
C ASN A 168 -18.88 13.09 4.68
N ALA A 169 -18.71 13.09 3.36
CA ALA A 169 -17.63 12.37 2.68
C ALA A 169 -16.38 13.25 2.59
N PRO A 170 -15.18 12.73 2.91
CA PRO A 170 -13.97 13.54 2.85
C PRO A 170 -13.61 13.85 1.39
N LEU A 171 -13.67 15.13 1.01
CA LEU A 171 -13.26 15.66 -0.30
C LEU A 171 -12.04 16.58 -0.17
N ALA A 172 -11.04 16.20 0.64
CA ALA A 172 -9.77 16.95 0.68
C ALA A 172 -8.80 16.44 -0.40
N PHE A 173 -7.88 17.31 -0.82
CA PHE A 173 -6.76 17.00 -1.72
C PHE A 173 -5.73 16.08 -1.04
N TYR A 174 -6.09 14.81 -0.82
CA TYR A 174 -5.14 13.83 -0.32
C TYR A 174 -5.36 12.46 -0.98
N GLU A 175 -4.28 11.93 -1.53
CA GLU A 175 -4.16 10.52 -1.86
C GLU A 175 -3.75 9.76 -0.60
N ASN A 176 -3.88 8.43 -0.61
CA ASN A 176 -3.27 7.62 0.42
C ASN A 176 -1.76 7.60 0.20
N SER A 177 -1.00 7.77 1.27
CA SER A 177 0.45 7.57 1.29
C SER A 177 0.76 6.53 2.36
N VAL A 178 1.21 5.35 1.92
CA VAL A 178 1.46 4.22 2.83
C VAL A 178 2.92 3.84 2.78
N HIS A 179 3.56 3.82 3.95
CA HIS A 179 4.95 3.46 4.11
C HIS A 179 5.12 2.02 4.60
N PHE A 180 5.97 1.27 3.89
CA PHE A 180 6.33 -0.11 4.16
C PHE A 180 7.84 -0.19 4.35
N ALA A 181 8.31 -0.75 5.47
CA ALA A 181 9.73 -1.00 5.68
C ALA A 181 9.97 -2.48 5.99
N VAL A 182 11.14 -2.97 5.62
CA VAL A 182 11.55 -4.35 5.93
C VAL A 182 11.58 -4.52 7.46
N GLY A 183 10.97 -5.59 7.94
CA GLY A 183 10.86 -5.86 9.38
C GLY A 183 9.69 -5.17 10.08
N HIS A 184 8.94 -4.28 9.40
CA HIS A 184 7.63 -3.89 9.91
C HIS A 184 6.73 -5.13 9.96
N SER A 185 6.04 -5.32 11.08
CA SER A 185 4.95 -6.26 11.19
C SER A 185 3.68 -5.46 11.43
N PRO A 186 2.56 -5.79 10.78
CA PRO A 186 1.26 -5.33 11.23
C PRO A 186 1.13 -5.58 12.74
N VAL A 187 0.72 -4.57 13.51
CA VAL A 187 0.37 -4.78 14.93
C VAL A 187 -0.99 -5.45 14.96
N VAL A 188 -1.02 -6.76 14.69
CA VAL A 188 -2.23 -7.58 14.79
C VAL A 188 -1.99 -8.65 15.84
N THR A 189 -2.80 -8.66 16.89
CA THR A 189 -2.60 -9.51 18.08
C THR A 189 -3.06 -10.96 17.88
N ASP A 190 -3.51 -11.32 16.67
CA ASP A 190 -4.14 -12.61 16.37
C ASP A 190 -3.59 -13.23 15.07
N ARG A 191 -2.97 -14.40 15.21
CA ARG A 191 -2.41 -15.20 14.12
C ARG A 191 -3.46 -15.56 13.04
N LYS A 192 -4.69 -15.87 13.43
CA LYS A 192 -5.75 -16.22 12.46
C LYS A 192 -6.11 -15.04 11.59
N LYS A 193 -6.08 -13.82 12.15
CA LYS A 193 -6.31 -12.59 11.40
C LYS A 193 -5.17 -12.31 10.43
N PHE A 194 -3.93 -12.60 10.82
CA PHE A 194 -2.79 -12.55 9.90
C PHE A 194 -2.91 -13.55 8.75
N GLU A 195 -3.23 -14.80 9.03
CA GLU A 195 -3.44 -15.83 8.01
C GLU A 195 -4.60 -15.46 7.07
N ALA A 196 -5.70 -14.91 7.59
CA ALA A 196 -6.82 -14.39 6.80
C ALA A 196 -6.48 -13.16 5.95
N LEU A 197 -5.46 -12.37 6.34
CA LEU A 197 -4.92 -11.27 5.55
C LEU A 197 -3.88 -11.73 4.51
N GLY A 198 -3.64 -13.05 4.42
CA GLY A 198 -2.72 -13.66 3.46
C GLY A 198 -1.28 -13.76 3.93
N HIS A 199 -1.01 -13.68 5.23
CA HIS A 199 0.32 -13.87 5.82
C HIS A 199 0.51 -15.31 6.31
N SER A 200 1.58 -15.98 5.90
CA SER A 200 1.94 -17.32 6.39
C SER A 200 3.00 -17.27 7.49
N PHE A 201 2.89 -18.16 8.48
CA PHE A 201 3.89 -18.31 9.54
C PHE A 201 4.61 -19.66 9.43
N HIS A 202 5.90 -19.61 9.11
CA HIS A 202 6.80 -20.74 9.29
C HIS A 202 7.91 -20.38 10.29
N SER A 203 8.32 -21.36 11.09
CA SER A 203 9.47 -21.24 11.98
C SER A 203 10.72 -21.00 11.14
N VAL A 204 11.39 -19.87 11.35
CA VAL A 204 12.71 -19.65 10.77
C VAL A 204 13.66 -20.69 11.37
N PRO A 205 14.34 -21.53 10.58
CA PRO A 205 15.35 -22.44 11.11
C PRO A 205 16.41 -21.62 11.86
N GLY A 206 16.73 -21.99 13.10
CA GLY A 206 17.57 -21.21 14.01
C GLY A 206 19.00 -20.92 13.52
N ASN A 207 19.42 -21.51 12.40
CA ASN A 207 20.72 -21.30 11.75
C ASN A 207 20.62 -20.55 10.41
N SER A 208 19.48 -19.94 10.08
CA SER A 208 19.35 -19.14 8.88
C SER A 208 20.18 -17.85 9.04
N PRO A 209 20.99 -17.47 8.05
CA PRO A 209 21.66 -16.17 8.08
C PRO A 209 20.62 -15.05 8.20
N PRO A 210 20.98 -13.90 8.82
CA PRO A 210 20.09 -12.75 8.90
C PRO A 210 19.56 -12.40 7.50
N VAL A 211 18.26 -12.14 7.42
CA VAL A 211 17.57 -11.88 6.15
C VAL A 211 18.25 -10.70 5.46
N SER A 212 18.77 -10.92 4.26
CA SER A 212 19.31 -9.87 3.41
C SER A 212 18.20 -8.87 3.05
N TYR A 213 18.54 -7.59 2.91
CA TYR A 213 17.60 -6.63 2.37
C TYR A 213 17.27 -7.00 0.91
N PRO A 214 15.98 -7.12 0.55
CA PRO A 214 15.53 -7.55 -0.77
C PRO A 214 15.87 -6.50 -1.82
N LYS A 215 16.04 -6.91 -3.07
CA LYS A 215 16.22 -5.99 -4.22
C LYS A 215 15.00 -5.86 -5.09
N LYS A 216 13.98 -6.69 -4.87
CA LYS A 216 12.77 -6.73 -5.69
C LYS A 216 11.55 -6.60 -4.80
N ILE A 217 10.60 -5.79 -5.25
CA ILE A 217 9.30 -5.63 -4.62
C ILE A 217 8.19 -5.82 -5.64
N THR A 218 7.04 -6.32 -5.19
CA THR A 218 5.78 -6.28 -5.95
C THR A 218 4.73 -5.57 -5.12
N ILE A 219 4.09 -4.58 -5.71
CA ILE A 219 3.03 -3.79 -5.11
C ILE A 219 1.70 -4.25 -5.71
N ARG A 220 0.72 -4.47 -4.85
CA ARG A 220 -0.67 -4.76 -5.23
C ARG A 220 -1.60 -3.80 -4.52
N CYS A 221 -2.75 -3.54 -5.12
CA CYS A 221 -3.74 -2.65 -4.55
C CYS A 221 -5.16 -3.02 -5.01
N GLY A 222 -6.14 -2.44 -4.33
CA GLY A 222 -7.56 -2.58 -4.67
C GLY A 222 -8.41 -1.97 -3.57
N CYS A 223 -9.73 -1.99 -3.75
CA CYS A 223 -10.70 -1.63 -2.72
C CYS A 223 -11.60 -2.80 -2.31
N LYS A 224 -12.00 -2.81 -1.04
CA LYS A 224 -12.98 -3.76 -0.51
C LYS A 224 -14.38 -3.15 -0.59
N GLU A 225 -15.14 -3.41 -1.66
CA GLU A 225 -16.59 -3.19 -1.66
C GLU A 225 -17.38 -4.49 -1.47
N THR A 226 -18.52 -4.35 -0.79
CA THR A 226 -19.56 -5.36 -0.61
C THR A 226 -20.13 -5.78 -1.95
N GLU A 227 -20.15 -7.08 -2.24
CA GLU A 227 -20.94 -7.68 -3.33
C GLU A 227 -22.39 -7.16 -3.25
N ASP A 228 -22.81 -6.35 -4.23
CA ASP A 228 -24.21 -5.97 -4.40
C ASP A 228 -24.80 -6.78 -5.59
N PRO A 229 -25.51 -7.89 -5.33
CA PRO A 229 -25.96 -8.81 -6.37
C PRO A 229 -27.11 -8.26 -7.24
N GLY A 230 -27.57 -7.03 -7.00
CA GLY A 230 -28.81 -6.49 -7.60
C GLY A 230 -28.66 -5.54 -8.79
N THR A 231 -27.47 -5.04 -9.12
CA THR A 231 -27.31 -4.03 -10.18
C THR A 231 -26.57 -4.59 -11.40
N LYS A 232 -27.11 -4.38 -12.62
CA LYS A 232 -26.50 -4.77 -13.91
C LYS A 232 -25.21 -3.99 -14.26
N LEU A 233 -24.67 -3.24 -13.32
CA LEU A 233 -23.29 -2.79 -13.37
C LEU A 233 -22.50 -3.93 -12.73
N GLU A 234 -21.80 -4.73 -13.54
CA GLU A 234 -20.74 -5.59 -13.02
C GLU A 234 -19.76 -4.69 -12.26
N ARG A 235 -19.94 -4.57 -10.94
CA ARG A 235 -19.08 -3.76 -10.08
C ARG A 235 -17.80 -4.54 -9.89
N TYR A 236 -16.79 -4.18 -10.69
CA TYR A 236 -15.41 -4.57 -10.51
C TYR A 236 -14.99 -4.36 -9.05
N PRO A 237 -14.13 -5.21 -8.48
CA PRO A 237 -13.53 -4.90 -7.18
C PRO A 237 -12.84 -3.53 -7.29
N GLY A 238 -13.23 -2.58 -6.44
CA GLY A 238 -13.11 -1.16 -6.75
C GLY A 238 -11.73 -0.70 -7.20
N ASP A 239 -11.72 0.12 -8.26
CA ASP A 239 -10.51 0.64 -8.90
C ASP A 239 -9.61 1.33 -7.88
N TYR A 240 -8.32 0.96 -7.87
CA TYR A 240 -7.28 1.62 -7.08
C TYR A 240 -6.14 2.00 -8.02
N ALA A 241 -5.93 3.31 -8.18
CA ALA A 241 -4.85 3.86 -8.98
C ALA A 241 -3.60 4.07 -8.12
N ILE A 242 -2.46 3.55 -8.59
CA ILE A 242 -1.15 3.95 -8.06
C ILE A 242 -0.59 5.03 -8.99
N ARG A 243 -0.18 6.15 -8.40
CA ARG A 243 0.40 7.28 -9.15
C ARG A 243 1.88 7.45 -8.92
N LEU A 244 2.36 7.14 -7.72
CA LEU A 244 3.74 7.35 -7.32
C LEU A 244 4.23 6.28 -6.35
N VAL A 245 5.47 5.85 -6.52
CA VAL A 245 6.17 4.95 -5.60
C VAL A 245 7.53 5.55 -5.27
N GLN A 246 7.85 5.66 -3.98
CA GLN A 246 9.18 6.01 -3.50
C GLN A 246 9.87 4.76 -2.97
N VAL A 247 11.09 4.49 -3.41
CA VAL A 247 11.89 3.35 -2.98
C VAL A 247 13.14 3.87 -2.27
N HIS A 248 13.36 3.41 -1.03
CA HIS A 248 14.53 3.76 -0.22
C HIS A 248 15.57 2.66 -0.39
N VAL A 249 16.60 2.92 -1.20
CA VAL A 249 17.69 1.97 -1.44
C VAL A 249 18.88 2.27 -0.52
N ILE A 250 19.49 1.22 0.03
CA ILE A 250 20.68 1.30 0.88
C ILE A 250 21.89 1.68 0.02
N VAL A 251 22.71 2.63 0.50
CA VAL A 251 23.86 3.20 -0.22
C VAL A 251 25.19 2.65 0.26
#